data_AF-A0A239N8U4-F1
#
_entry.id   AF-A0A239N8U4-F1
#
_cell.length_a   1.000
_cell.length_b   1.000
_cell.length_c   1.000
_cell.angle_alpha   90.00
_cell.angle_beta   90.00
_cell.angle_gamma   90.00
#
_symmetry.space_group_name_H-M   'P 1'
#
loop_
_entity.id
_entity.type
_entity.pdbx_description
1 polymer ?
#
loop_
_entity_poly.entity_id
_entity_poly.type
_entity_poly.pdbx_seq_one_letter_code
_entity_poly.pdbx_strand_id
1 'polypeptide(L)'
;MLDVMLIRDATSDDWPAIWPFLRQIVAAGETFTWDRDVSEERARAMWLLEPPSRTVVAVGPDQAILGTAKMNPNHMGPASHISSASFMVDPAHAGRGVGRALGEHVLDWARGEGYRAMQFNAVVETNTRAVALWRSLGFEVLATLPEGFKHPAEGYVGLHIMYRPL
;
A
#
# COMPACT_ATOMS: atom_id res chain seq x y z
N MET A 1 17.54 2.92 -22.37
CA MET A 1 17.90 3.27 -20.98
C MET A 1 16.68 2.98 -20.14
N LEU A 2 16.79 2.14 -19.12
CA LEU A 2 15.70 2.00 -18.16
C LEU A 2 15.60 3.34 -17.42
N ASP A 3 14.47 4.03 -17.58
CA ASP A 3 14.16 5.21 -16.78
C ASP A 3 14.24 4.79 -15.31
N VAL A 4 15.31 5.19 -14.62
CA VAL A 4 15.62 4.68 -13.29
C VAL A 4 14.62 5.27 -12.31
N MET A 5 13.67 4.46 -11.88
CA MET A 5 12.81 4.75 -10.74
C MET A 5 13.60 4.47 -9.46
N LEU A 6 13.71 5.47 -8.60
CA LEU A 6 14.36 5.37 -7.29
C LEU A 6 13.32 5.15 -6.21
N ILE A 7 13.56 4.24 -5.27
CA ILE A 7 12.76 4.13 -4.04
C ILE A 7 13.61 4.59 -2.87
N ARG A 8 13.11 5.56 -2.11
CA ARG A 8 13.78 6.13 -0.94
C ARG A 8 12.79 6.38 0.20
N ASP A 9 13.30 6.56 1.41
CA ASP A 9 12.47 6.99 2.53
C ASP A 9 11.76 8.32 2.19
N ALA A 10 10.49 8.37 2.58
CA ALA A 10 9.68 9.56 2.48
C ALA A 10 10.04 10.53 3.60
N THR A 11 10.08 11.82 3.30
CA THR A 11 10.22 12.87 4.30
C THR A 11 8.90 13.64 4.42
N SER A 12 8.82 14.56 5.40
CA SER A 12 7.70 15.50 5.50
C SER A 12 7.49 16.32 4.22
N ASP A 13 8.57 16.57 3.47
CA ASP A 13 8.59 17.44 2.30
C ASP A 13 8.01 16.77 1.06
N ASP A 14 7.86 15.44 1.08
CA ASP A 14 7.19 14.68 0.03
C ASP A 14 5.65 14.76 0.15
N TRP A 15 5.12 15.14 1.33
CA TRP A 15 3.67 15.14 1.59
C TRP A 15 2.86 15.98 0.59
N PRO A 16 3.27 17.21 0.21
CA PRO A 16 2.53 17.99 -0.79
C PRO A 16 2.41 17.30 -2.15
N ALA A 17 3.33 16.41 -2.50
CA ALA A 17 3.26 15.59 -3.71
C ALA A 17 2.46 14.30 -3.52
N ILE A 18 2.47 13.71 -2.31
CA ILE A 18 1.70 12.51 -1.98
C ILE A 18 0.19 12.80 -1.85
N TRP A 19 -0.15 13.90 -1.17
CA TRP A 19 -1.51 14.19 -0.77
C TRP A 19 -2.53 14.25 -1.92
N PRO A 20 -2.25 14.90 -3.08
CA PRO A 20 -3.24 15.02 -4.15
C PRO A 20 -3.74 13.66 -4.66
N PHE A 21 -2.83 12.72 -4.96
CA PHE A 21 -3.22 11.41 -5.46
C PHE A 21 -3.75 10.50 -4.35
N LEU A 22 -3.24 10.62 -3.12
CA LEU A 22 -3.80 9.90 -1.96
C LEU A 22 -5.27 10.28 -1.74
N ARG A 23 -5.56 11.58 -1.71
CA ARG A 23 -6.92 12.11 -1.55
C ARG A 23 -7.84 11.62 -2.66
N GLN A 24 -7.36 11.62 -3.90
CA GLN A 24 -8.12 11.11 -5.04
C GLN A 24 -8.49 9.62 -4.86
N ILE A 25 -7.51 8.78 -4.47
CA ILE A 25 -7.72 7.34 -4.26
C ILE A 25 -8.73 7.09 -3.12
N VAL A 26 -8.59 7.80 -2.00
CA VAL A 26 -9.47 7.64 -0.84
C VAL A 26 -10.89 8.15 -1.14
N ALA A 27 -11.02 9.32 -1.78
CA ALA A 27 -12.32 9.89 -2.14
C ALA A 27 -13.09 9.02 -3.15
N ALA A 28 -12.36 8.34 -4.05
CA ALA A 28 -12.94 7.35 -4.96
C ALA A 28 -13.61 6.22 -4.16
N GLY A 29 -13.03 5.78 -3.04
CA GLY A 29 -13.64 4.80 -2.14
C GLY A 29 -13.68 3.38 -2.73
N GLU A 30 -12.74 3.06 -3.62
CA GLU A 30 -12.73 1.79 -4.37
C GLU A 30 -11.73 0.77 -3.80
N THR A 31 -10.75 1.23 -2.99
CA THR A 31 -9.56 0.41 -2.67
C THR A 31 -9.09 0.45 -1.22
N PHE A 32 -9.44 1.48 -0.46
CA PHE A 32 -9.05 1.65 0.95
C PHE A 32 -10.28 1.73 1.86
N THR A 33 -10.16 1.17 3.06
CA THR A 33 -11.20 1.18 4.11
C THR A 33 -11.17 2.47 4.94
N TRP A 34 -10.82 3.60 4.33
CA TRP A 34 -10.76 4.90 4.98
C TRP A 34 -12.05 5.68 4.72
N ASP A 35 -12.36 6.63 5.60
CA ASP A 35 -13.43 7.58 5.34
C ASP A 35 -13.11 8.39 4.07
N ARG A 36 -14.09 8.48 3.16
CA ARG A 36 -13.89 9.12 1.84
C ARG A 36 -13.63 10.62 1.93
N ASP A 37 -13.98 11.23 3.05
CA ASP A 37 -13.78 12.62 3.42
C ASP A 37 -12.71 12.81 4.51
N VAL A 38 -11.78 11.86 4.64
CA VAL A 38 -10.65 11.95 5.57
C VAL A 38 -9.93 13.31 5.45
N SER A 39 -9.64 13.93 6.60
CA SER A 39 -8.89 15.20 6.62
C SER A 39 -7.43 14.98 6.21
N GLU A 40 -6.79 16.03 5.70
CA GLU A 40 -5.38 15.97 5.31
C GLU A 40 -4.49 15.64 6.51
N GLU A 41 -4.75 16.26 7.67
CA GLU A 41 -3.98 16.01 8.90
C GLU A 41 -4.09 14.56 9.34
N ARG A 42 -5.31 14.00 9.29
CA ARG A 42 -5.55 12.61 9.65
C ARG A 42 -4.90 11.65 8.67
N ALA A 43 -5.04 11.89 7.37
CA ALA A 43 -4.41 11.10 6.32
C ALA A 43 -2.88 11.12 6.46
N ARG A 44 -2.30 12.29 6.72
CA ARG A 44 -0.86 12.45 6.95
C ARG A 44 -0.38 11.62 8.13
N ALA A 45 -1.04 11.72 9.27
CA ALA A 45 -0.69 10.95 10.48
C ALA A 45 -0.86 9.43 10.29
N MET A 46 -1.83 9.01 9.47
CA MET A 46 -2.04 7.59 9.15
C MET A 46 -1.04 7.06 8.11
N TRP A 47 -0.46 7.92 7.27
CA TRP A 47 0.39 7.50 6.15
C TRP A 47 1.88 7.64 6.44
N LEU A 48 2.33 8.80 6.91
CA LEU A 48 3.73 9.05 7.26
C LEU A 48 4.01 8.49 8.65
N LEU A 49 4.45 7.23 8.69
CA LEU A 49 4.70 6.51 9.94
C LEU A 49 6.08 6.85 10.53
N GLU A 50 6.13 6.87 11.86
CA GLU A 50 7.37 7.00 12.63
C GLU A 50 8.09 5.65 12.81
N PRO A 51 9.41 5.66 13.05
CA PRO A 51 10.18 4.46 13.37
C PRO A 51 9.57 3.68 14.56
N PRO A 52 9.61 2.33 14.54
CA PRO A 52 10.31 1.46 13.58
C PRO A 52 9.55 1.19 12.28
N SER A 53 8.37 1.79 12.10
CA SER A 53 7.66 1.71 10.82
C SER A 53 8.30 2.66 9.81
N ARG A 54 8.10 2.40 8.52
CA ARG A 54 8.71 3.20 7.44
C ARG A 54 7.68 3.60 6.41
N THR A 55 7.95 4.74 5.79
CA THR A 55 7.24 5.20 4.61
C THR A 55 8.25 5.52 3.53
N VAL A 56 8.01 5.07 2.31
CA VAL A 56 8.88 5.28 1.15
C VAL A 56 8.10 5.92 0.01
N VAL A 57 8.83 6.57 -0.88
CA VAL A 57 8.32 7.09 -2.15
C VAL A 57 9.08 6.46 -3.32
N ALA A 58 8.35 6.18 -4.39
CA ALA A 58 8.92 5.88 -5.70
C ALA A 58 9.03 7.19 -6.50
N VAL A 59 10.23 7.51 -6.94
CA VAL A 59 10.60 8.77 -7.60
C VAL A 59 11.01 8.50 -9.03
N GLY A 60 10.40 9.21 -9.97
CA GLY A 60 10.71 9.14 -11.40
C GLY A 60 11.98 9.93 -11.78
N PRO A 61 12.43 9.82 -13.04
CA PRO A 61 13.60 10.55 -13.54
C PRO A 61 13.51 12.07 -13.42
N ASP A 62 12.30 12.61 -13.51
CA ASP A 62 11.94 14.03 -13.38
C ASP A 62 11.75 14.49 -11.93
N GLN A 63 12.15 13.67 -10.96
CA GLN A 63 11.90 13.86 -9.52
C GLN A 63 10.41 13.84 -9.13
N ALA A 64 9.51 13.41 -10.02
CA ALA A 64 8.10 13.26 -9.68
C ALA A 64 7.89 12.07 -8.72
N ILE A 65 7.05 12.27 -7.70
CA ILE A 65 6.60 11.17 -6.84
C ILE A 65 5.54 10.38 -7.61
N LEU A 66 5.89 9.15 -7.99
CA LEU A 66 5.02 8.26 -8.78
C LEU A 66 4.10 7.41 -7.90
N GLY A 67 4.46 7.25 -6.63
CA GLY A 67 3.73 6.48 -5.66
C GLY A 67 4.46 6.41 -4.33
N THR A 68 3.80 5.82 -3.34
CA THR A 68 4.29 5.68 -1.98
C THR A 68 3.83 4.37 -1.38
N ALA A 69 4.63 3.84 -0.46
CA ALA A 69 4.24 2.71 0.37
C ALA A 69 4.61 2.97 1.82
N LYS A 70 3.80 2.48 2.74
CA LYS A 70 4.16 2.38 4.15
C LYS A 70 4.25 0.91 4.56
N MET A 71 5.10 0.61 5.53
CA MET A 71 5.35 -0.74 6.02
C MET A 71 5.58 -0.71 7.53
N ASN A 72 5.01 -1.68 8.23
CA ASN A 72 4.91 -1.68 9.69
C ASN A 72 4.69 -3.11 10.24
N PRO A 73 4.90 -3.36 11.55
CA PRO A 73 4.38 -4.56 12.19
C PRO A 73 2.86 -4.64 12.00
N ASN A 74 2.33 -5.80 11.59
CA ASN A 74 0.88 -5.99 11.45
C ASN A 74 0.19 -6.12 12.81
N HIS A 75 0.92 -6.71 13.77
CA HIS A 75 0.47 -6.93 15.13
C HIS A 75 1.59 -6.61 16.11
N MET A 76 1.24 -6.50 17.39
CA MET A 76 2.18 -6.24 18.48
C MET A 76 2.48 -7.53 19.25
N GLY A 77 3.46 -7.46 20.16
CA GLY A 77 3.73 -8.52 21.13
C GLY A 77 3.97 -9.89 20.47
N PRO A 78 3.27 -10.97 20.88
CA PRO A 78 3.50 -12.33 20.37
C PRO A 78 3.35 -12.52 18.84
N ALA A 79 2.66 -11.59 18.15
CA ALA A 79 2.43 -11.65 16.70
C ALA A 79 3.29 -10.64 15.91
N SER A 80 4.28 -10.00 16.54
CA SER A 80 5.15 -8.99 15.91
C SER A 80 6.01 -9.52 14.77
N HIS A 81 6.11 -10.85 14.60
CA HIS A 81 6.83 -11.49 13.50
C HIS A 81 6.10 -11.40 12.15
N ILE A 82 4.90 -10.82 12.10
CA ILE A 82 4.11 -10.59 10.89
C ILE A 82 4.11 -9.09 10.57
N SER A 83 4.60 -8.71 9.39
CA SER A 83 4.53 -7.34 8.89
C SER A 83 3.29 -7.09 8.04
N SER A 84 3.02 -5.81 7.77
CA SER A 84 2.01 -5.36 6.82
C SER A 84 2.56 -4.18 6.02
N ALA A 85 1.86 -3.84 4.95
CA ALA A 85 2.14 -2.66 4.16
C ALA A 85 0.88 -2.12 3.47
N SER A 86 0.96 -0.88 3.02
CA SER A 86 -0.07 -0.25 2.20
C SER A 86 0.60 0.53 1.08
N PHE A 87 -0.07 0.61 -0.07
CA PHE A 87 0.50 1.16 -1.30
C PHE A 87 -0.47 2.13 -1.95
N MET A 88 0.06 3.23 -2.47
CA MET A 88 -0.68 4.15 -3.32
C MET A 88 0.19 4.53 -4.50
N VAL A 89 -0.32 4.32 -5.70
CA VAL A 89 0.34 4.73 -6.95
C VAL A 89 -0.49 5.86 -7.52
N ASP A 90 0.16 6.94 -7.92
CA ASP A 90 -0.51 8.04 -8.58
C ASP A 90 -1.25 7.51 -9.82
N PRO A 91 -2.58 7.70 -9.94
CA PRO A 91 -3.34 7.28 -11.11
C PRO A 91 -2.76 7.77 -12.44
N ALA A 92 -2.13 8.95 -12.48
CA ALA A 92 -1.47 9.49 -13.67
C ALA A 92 -0.23 8.68 -14.10
N HIS A 93 0.32 7.89 -13.19
CA HIS A 93 1.53 7.08 -13.37
C HIS A 93 1.26 5.57 -13.31
N ALA A 94 -0.02 5.16 -13.33
CA ALA A 94 -0.42 3.76 -13.30
C ALA A 94 0.08 2.98 -14.53
N GLY A 95 0.27 1.66 -14.37
CA GLY A 95 0.72 0.79 -15.47
C GLY A 95 2.21 0.87 -15.81
N ARG A 96 2.98 1.69 -15.09
CA ARG A 96 4.45 1.85 -15.29
C ARG A 96 5.31 0.96 -14.38
N GLY A 97 4.71 -0.03 -13.72
CA GLY A 97 5.42 -0.94 -12.80
C GLY A 97 5.70 -0.39 -11.39
N VAL A 98 5.25 0.83 -11.06
CA VAL A 98 5.47 1.48 -9.75
C VAL A 98 5.02 0.60 -8.57
N GLY A 99 3.80 0.07 -8.63
CA GLY A 99 3.26 -0.79 -7.55
C GLY A 99 4.07 -2.06 -7.34
N ARG A 100 4.62 -2.66 -8.41
CA ARG A 100 5.50 -3.83 -8.32
C ARG A 100 6.80 -3.47 -7.61
N ALA A 101 7.46 -2.41 -8.05
CA ALA A 101 8.74 -2.02 -7.47
C ALA A 101 8.60 -1.65 -5.98
N LEU A 102 7.53 -0.94 -5.61
CA LEU A 102 7.21 -0.68 -4.20
C LEU A 102 6.96 -1.99 -3.43
N GLY A 103 6.20 -2.92 -4.00
CA GLY A 103 5.94 -4.23 -3.41
C GLY A 103 7.21 -5.04 -3.16
N GLU A 104 8.11 -5.11 -4.16
CA GLU A 104 9.40 -5.78 -4.06
C GLU A 104 10.30 -5.13 -2.98
N HIS A 105 10.40 -3.81 -2.98
CA HIS A 105 11.16 -3.07 -1.97
C HIS A 105 10.67 -3.35 -0.54
N VAL A 106 9.35 -3.35 -0.33
CA VAL A 106 8.73 -3.61 0.97
C VAL A 106 8.96 -5.05 1.42
N LEU A 107 8.93 -6.01 0.50
CA LEU A 107 9.23 -7.42 0.81
C LEU A 107 10.70 -7.61 1.19
N ASP A 108 11.62 -6.97 0.49
CA ASP A 108 13.05 -7.03 0.79
C ASP A 108 13.38 -6.38 2.13
N TRP A 109 12.76 -5.23 2.43
CA TRP A 109 12.82 -4.64 3.76
C TRP A 109 12.32 -5.61 4.83
N ALA A 110 11.14 -6.21 4.65
CA ALA A 110 10.56 -7.08 5.66
C ALA A 110 11.43 -8.32 5.95
N ARG A 111 12.08 -8.88 4.92
CA ARG A 111 13.09 -9.95 5.10
C ARG A 111 14.31 -9.45 5.86
N GLY A 112 14.83 -8.27 5.51
CA GLY A 112 15.98 -7.67 6.17
C GLY A 112 15.76 -7.41 7.66
N GLU A 113 14.54 -7.05 8.05
CA GLU A 113 14.15 -6.86 9.46
C GLU A 113 13.83 -8.17 10.19
N GLY A 114 13.85 -9.32 9.51
CA GLY A 114 13.60 -10.62 10.13
C GLY A 114 12.13 -10.97 10.39
N TYR A 115 11.18 -10.29 9.72
CA TYR A 115 9.79 -10.73 9.72
C TYR A 115 9.66 -12.12 9.07
N ARG A 116 8.76 -12.94 9.58
CA ARG A 116 8.51 -14.30 9.05
C ARG A 116 7.46 -14.33 7.94
N ALA A 117 6.58 -13.33 7.92
CA ALA A 117 5.50 -13.24 6.95
C ALA A 117 5.01 -11.80 6.79
N MET A 118 4.30 -11.56 5.70
CA MET A 118 3.55 -10.32 5.47
C MET A 118 2.06 -10.62 5.27
N GLN A 119 1.21 -9.80 5.87
CA GLN A 119 -0.24 -9.90 5.76
C GLN A 119 -0.85 -8.56 5.32
N PHE A 120 -1.72 -8.61 4.32
CA PHE A 120 -2.62 -7.53 3.97
C PHE A 120 -4.00 -7.86 4.53
N ASN A 121 -4.47 -7.05 5.48
CA ASN A 121 -5.71 -7.33 6.22
C ASN A 121 -6.98 -7.06 5.39
N ALA A 122 -6.87 -6.21 4.38
CA ALA A 122 -8.01 -5.68 3.65
C ALA A 122 -7.63 -5.32 2.21
N VAL A 123 -7.84 -6.26 1.29
CA VAL A 123 -7.72 -6.04 -0.16
C VAL A 123 -9.10 -6.21 -0.78
N VAL A 124 -9.67 -5.12 -1.30
CA VAL A 124 -11.01 -5.14 -1.93
C VAL A 124 -11.01 -6.10 -3.11
N GLU A 125 -11.94 -7.05 -3.17
CA GLU A 125 -11.90 -8.12 -4.18
C GLU A 125 -12.04 -7.60 -5.62
N THR A 126 -12.75 -6.48 -5.80
CA THR A 126 -12.95 -5.83 -7.10
C THR A 126 -11.73 -5.05 -7.57
N ASN A 127 -10.75 -4.80 -6.69
CA ASN A 127 -9.43 -4.27 -7.07
C ASN A 127 -8.55 -5.37 -7.69
N THR A 128 -9.04 -5.95 -8.78
CA THR A 128 -8.47 -7.09 -9.49
C THR A 128 -7.01 -6.84 -9.93
N ARG A 129 -6.65 -5.59 -10.24
CA ARG A 129 -5.27 -5.19 -10.56
C ARG A 129 -4.33 -5.37 -9.37
N ALA A 130 -4.71 -4.92 -8.18
CA ALA A 130 -3.91 -5.12 -6.98
C ALA A 130 -3.87 -6.60 -6.58
N VAL A 131 -5.01 -7.29 -6.62
CA VAL A 131 -5.07 -8.73 -6.32
C VAL A 131 -4.14 -9.54 -7.23
N ALA A 132 -4.14 -9.26 -8.54
CA ALA A 132 -3.25 -9.93 -9.48
C ALA A 132 -1.76 -9.59 -9.22
N LEU A 133 -1.46 -8.33 -8.90
CA LEU A 133 -0.12 -7.91 -8.51
C LEU A 133 0.36 -8.68 -7.27
N TRP A 134 -0.42 -8.71 -6.19
CA TRP A 134 -0.04 -9.39 -4.95
C TRP A 134 0.15 -10.89 -5.16
N ARG A 135 -0.74 -11.54 -5.92
CA ARG A 135 -0.56 -12.95 -6.32
C ARG A 135 0.75 -13.18 -7.06
N SER A 136 1.09 -12.30 -8.00
CA SER A 136 2.35 -12.41 -8.76
C SER A 136 3.60 -12.17 -7.90
N LEU A 137 3.46 -11.54 -6.74
CA LEU A 137 4.51 -11.37 -5.74
C LEU A 137 4.53 -12.50 -4.70
N GLY A 138 3.68 -13.52 -4.85
CA GLY A 138 3.63 -14.70 -3.99
C GLY A 138 2.68 -14.58 -2.79
N PHE A 139 1.74 -13.62 -2.80
CA PHE A 139 0.66 -13.59 -1.83
C PHE A 139 -0.47 -14.54 -2.22
N GLU A 140 -1.07 -15.17 -1.23
CA GLU A 140 -2.27 -15.99 -1.36
C GLU A 140 -3.44 -15.31 -0.66
N VAL A 141 -4.67 -15.54 -1.13
CA VAL A 141 -5.88 -15.13 -0.40
C VAL A 141 -6.17 -16.20 0.65
N LEU A 142 -6.04 -15.88 1.93
CA LEU A 142 -6.35 -16.82 3.02
C LEU A 142 -7.85 -16.95 3.25
N ALA A 143 -8.54 -15.81 3.22
CA ALA A 143 -9.97 -15.71 3.45
C ALA A 143 -10.52 -14.47 2.75
N THR A 144 -11.83 -14.49 2.49
CA THR A 144 -12.58 -13.32 2.05
C THR A 144 -13.72 -13.10 3.02
N LEU A 145 -13.79 -11.91 3.61
CA LEU A 145 -14.96 -11.47 4.35
C LEU A 145 -16.03 -11.09 3.32
N PRO A 146 -17.12 -11.86 3.18
CA PRO A 146 -18.21 -11.48 2.27
C PRO A 146 -18.82 -10.15 2.72
N GLU A 147 -19.19 -9.30 1.76
CA GLU A 147 -19.76 -7.97 2.02
C GLU A 147 -18.89 -7.06 2.93
N GLY A 148 -17.59 -7.38 3.07
CA GLY A 148 -16.65 -6.66 3.93
C GLY A 148 -16.31 -5.24 3.48
N PHE A 149 -16.73 -4.83 2.29
CA PHE A 149 -16.47 -3.50 1.74
C PHE A 149 -17.68 -2.95 0.99
N LYS A 150 -18.06 -1.69 1.25
CA LYS A 150 -19.16 -1.01 0.54
C LYS A 150 -18.59 -0.19 -0.62
N HIS A 151 -18.45 -0.82 -1.78
CA HIS A 151 -17.99 -0.19 -3.02
C HIS A 151 -19.03 0.82 -3.55
N PRO A 152 -18.63 2.03 -3.96
CA PRO A 152 -19.57 3.07 -4.41
C PRO A 152 -20.35 2.69 -5.67
N ALA A 153 -19.78 1.85 -6.54
CA ALA A 153 -20.41 1.43 -7.80
C ALA A 153 -20.90 -0.03 -7.80
N GLU A 154 -20.37 -0.89 -6.92
CA GLU A 154 -20.61 -2.35 -6.96
C GLU A 154 -21.39 -2.86 -5.74
N GLY A 155 -21.76 -1.97 -4.81
CA GLY A 155 -22.48 -2.34 -3.60
C GLY A 155 -21.57 -3.02 -2.58
N TYR A 156 -22.09 -3.99 -1.85
CA TYR A 156 -21.30 -4.75 -0.87
C TYR A 156 -20.49 -5.84 -1.56
N VAL A 157 -19.17 -5.75 -1.44
CA VAL A 157 -18.21 -6.67 -2.06
C VAL A 157 -17.29 -7.25 -0.98
N GLY A 158 -16.62 -8.34 -1.34
CA GLY A 158 -15.69 -9.06 -0.50
C GLY A 158 -14.41 -8.28 -0.18
N LEU A 159 -13.86 -8.59 1.00
CA LEU A 159 -12.60 -8.04 1.46
C LEU A 159 -11.63 -9.19 1.76
N HIS A 160 -10.59 -9.33 0.93
CA HIS A 160 -9.60 -10.38 1.08
C HIS A 160 -8.62 -10.08 2.20
N ILE A 161 -8.29 -11.12 2.96
CA ILE A 161 -7.06 -11.20 3.77
C ILE A 161 -6.03 -11.94 2.92
N MET A 162 -4.93 -11.27 2.59
CA MET A 162 -3.85 -11.86 1.81
C MET A 162 -2.59 -12.07 2.66
N TYR A 163 -1.85 -13.14 2.38
CA TYR A 163 -0.70 -13.56 3.17
C TYR A 163 0.44 -14.07 2.30
N ARG A 164 1.67 -13.81 2.73
CA ARG A 164 2.89 -14.33 2.11
C ARG A 164 3.94 -14.68 3.16
N PRO A 165 4.47 -15.91 3.20
CA PRO A 165 5.67 -16.23 3.97
C PRO A 165 6.91 -15.55 3.35
N LEU A 166 7.85 -15.07 4.18
CA LEU A 166 8.99 -14.25 3.75
C LEU A 166 10.28 -15.04 3.50
#